data_AF-A0A7W6HE26-F1
#
_entry.id   AF-A0A7W6HE26-F1
#
_cell.length_a   1.000
_cell.length_b   1.000
_cell.length_c   1.000
_cell.angle_alpha   90.00
_cell.angle_beta   90.00
_cell.angle_gamma   90.00
#
_symmetry.space_group_name_H-M   'P 1'
#
loop_
_entity.id
_entity.type
_entity.pdbx_description
1 polymer ?
#
loop_
_entity_poly.entity_id
_entity_poly.type
_entity_poly.pdbx_seq_one_letter_code
_entity_poly.pdbx_strand_id
1 'polypeptide(L)'
;MSGLTFRKKAEPEQRLDLSVLTPARLAGLSTAEIAALPVGTTRQLLTVGDVFALDGSDAASIRFEGGSDRFDRIGEALDGGEIHVEGDAGWRVGRLMQGGRLTVSGSVGGLAGSGMSGGFLSIGGNAGQRLGGPMPGEMAGMRGGAIRVGGSAGSRAADRMRRGTIMVAGELGEDAGSRMIAGTLIAGGIARGTPGRLMKRGTLILCGGAERLGPTFLDNGPADLLILRVMARELAAGELAPLPFDGAPMRRIGGDTAVLGKGEIFLPV
;
A
#
# COMPACT_ATOMS: atom_id res chain seq x y z
N MET A 1 20.09 21.74 1.22
CA MET A 1 20.73 20.69 2.04
C MET A 1 20.45 19.36 1.36
N SER A 2 21.38 18.41 1.40
CA SER A 2 21.13 17.05 0.90
C SER A 2 20.22 16.29 1.88
N GLY A 3 19.34 15.45 1.34
CA GLY A 3 18.50 14.54 2.13
C GLY A 3 19.32 13.68 3.09
N LEU A 4 18.75 13.32 4.24
CA LEU A 4 19.35 12.39 5.18
C LEU A 4 19.37 10.98 4.59
N THR A 5 20.57 10.46 4.34
CA THR A 5 20.80 9.21 3.64
C THR A 5 21.30 8.12 4.60
N PHE A 6 20.67 6.94 4.52
CA PHE A 6 21.02 5.72 5.21
C PHE A 6 21.54 4.72 4.17
N ARG A 7 22.87 4.57 4.07
CA ARG A 7 23.49 3.62 3.15
C ARG A 7 23.70 2.27 3.83
N LYS A 8 23.03 1.22 3.34
CA LYS A 8 23.15 -0.14 3.90
C LYS A 8 24.59 -0.63 3.79
N LYS A 9 25.21 -0.99 4.92
CA LYS A 9 26.60 -1.50 4.97
C LYS A 9 26.70 -2.97 4.53
N ALA A 10 25.79 -3.79 5.03
CA ALA A 10 25.69 -5.22 4.76
C ALA A 10 24.24 -5.68 4.99
N GLU A 11 23.92 -6.90 4.56
CA GLU A 11 22.61 -7.49 4.83
C GLU A 11 22.47 -7.75 6.34
N PRO A 12 21.41 -7.23 7.01
CA PRO A 12 21.27 -7.41 8.45
C PRO A 12 20.95 -8.87 8.77
N GLU A 13 21.57 -9.44 9.82
CA GLU A 13 21.35 -10.85 10.21
C GLU A 13 19.95 -11.11 10.82
N GLN A 14 19.25 -10.05 11.22
CA GLN A 14 17.91 -10.08 11.82
C GLN A 14 16.97 -9.10 11.13
N ARG A 15 15.66 -9.21 11.39
CA ARG A 15 14.69 -8.19 10.97
C ARG A 15 14.86 -6.94 11.82
N LEU A 16 14.66 -5.78 11.21
CA LEU A 16 14.85 -4.48 11.83
C LEU A 16 13.52 -3.75 11.94
N ASP A 17 13.30 -3.08 13.07
CA ASP A 17 12.20 -2.14 13.25
C ASP A 17 12.69 -0.73 12.89
N LEU A 18 12.31 -0.26 11.71
CA LEU A 18 12.69 1.06 11.21
C LEU A 18 11.60 2.12 11.45
N SER A 19 10.62 1.85 12.32
CA SER A 19 9.56 2.83 12.65
C SER A 19 10.07 4.10 13.33
N VAL A 20 11.29 4.05 13.88
CA VAL A 20 11.97 5.22 14.46
C VAL A 20 12.55 6.17 13.41
N LEU A 21 12.71 5.73 12.16
CA LEU A 21 13.37 6.48 11.09
C LEU A 21 12.33 7.24 10.24
N THR A 22 11.65 8.19 10.87
CA THR A 22 10.69 9.09 10.21
C THR A 22 11.10 10.55 10.38
N PRO A 23 10.72 11.46 9.45
CA PRO A 23 11.08 12.88 9.53
C PRO A 23 10.77 13.51 10.89
N ALA A 24 9.57 13.29 11.40
CA ALA A 24 9.15 13.84 12.69
C ALA A 24 9.99 13.33 13.88
N ARG A 25 10.46 12.08 13.84
CA ARG A 25 11.27 11.48 14.92
C ARG A 25 12.74 11.84 14.84
N LEU A 26 13.25 12.13 13.65
CA LEU A 26 14.64 12.49 13.42
C LEU A 26 14.88 14.00 13.46
N ALA A 27 13.82 14.81 13.41
CA ALA A 27 13.90 16.26 13.48
C ALA A 27 14.66 16.72 14.74
N GLY A 28 15.70 17.52 14.53
CA GLY A 28 16.52 18.09 15.61
C GLY A 28 17.57 17.16 16.20
N LEU A 29 17.63 15.88 15.80
CA LEU A 29 18.69 14.97 16.22
C LEU A 29 19.96 15.18 15.37
N SER A 30 21.12 15.08 16.03
CA SER A 30 22.41 15.00 15.36
C SER A 30 22.65 13.63 14.74
N THR A 31 23.55 13.54 13.76
CA THR A 31 23.93 12.27 13.12
C THR A 31 24.39 11.22 14.13
N ALA A 32 25.08 11.63 15.20
CA ALA A 32 25.53 10.71 16.26
C ALA A 32 24.35 10.15 17.09
N GLU A 33 23.36 10.99 17.40
CA GLU A 33 22.14 10.56 18.10
C GLU A 33 21.31 9.63 17.23
N ILE A 34 21.18 9.94 15.93
CA ILE A 34 20.49 9.07 14.96
C ILE A 34 21.20 7.72 14.86
N ALA A 35 22.52 7.70 14.77
CA ALA A 35 23.31 6.47 14.71
C ALA A 35 23.13 5.58 15.95
N ALA A 36 22.86 6.16 17.12
CA ALA A 36 22.67 5.43 18.36
C ALA A 36 21.26 4.83 18.54
N LEU A 37 20.29 5.17 17.67
CA LEU A 37 18.91 4.67 17.80
C LEU A 37 18.86 3.14 17.65
N PRO A 38 18.14 2.43 18.54
CA PRO A 38 17.98 0.97 18.45
C PRO A 38 16.99 0.61 17.35
N VAL A 39 17.37 -0.35 16.50
CA VAL A 39 16.55 -0.88 15.40
C VAL A 39 16.45 -2.41 15.38
N GLY A 40 17.22 -3.10 16.23
CA GLY A 40 17.15 -4.55 16.37
C GLY A 40 15.82 -5.04 16.95
N THR A 41 15.37 -6.22 16.50
CA THR A 41 14.14 -6.87 17.00
C THR A 41 14.41 -8.02 17.97
N THR A 42 15.66 -8.46 18.07
CA THR A 42 16.10 -9.54 18.97
C THR A 42 16.62 -8.98 20.30
N ARG A 43 17.16 -9.87 21.16
CA ARG A 43 17.83 -9.46 22.40
C ARG A 43 19.21 -8.85 22.15
N GLN A 44 19.79 -9.03 20.96
CA GLN A 44 21.04 -8.38 20.60
C GLN A 44 20.75 -6.93 20.22
N LEU A 45 21.37 -6.00 20.94
CA LEU A 45 21.29 -4.60 20.62
C LEU A 45 21.91 -4.38 19.24
N LEU A 46 21.16 -3.74 18.37
CA LEU A 46 21.60 -3.34 17.04
C LEU A 46 21.09 -1.92 16.79
N THR A 47 22.01 -1.03 16.48
CA THR A 47 21.72 0.39 16.28
C THR A 47 21.74 0.76 14.80
N VAL A 48 21.23 1.95 14.48
CA VAL A 48 21.29 2.51 13.12
C VAL A 48 22.73 2.53 12.59
N GLY A 49 23.68 2.98 13.41
CA GLY A 49 25.08 3.12 13.03
C GLY A 49 25.78 1.79 12.77
N ASP A 50 25.28 0.68 13.31
CA ASP A 50 25.80 -0.66 13.02
C ASP A 50 25.39 -1.11 11.60
N VAL A 51 24.18 -0.74 11.17
CA VAL A 51 23.57 -1.20 9.91
C VAL A 51 23.83 -0.25 8.74
N PHE A 52 23.83 1.05 9.01
CA PHE A 52 23.85 2.10 8.01
C PHE A 52 25.06 3.03 8.17
N ALA A 53 25.63 3.46 7.05
CA ALA A 53 26.45 4.65 7.00
C ALA A 53 25.54 5.85 6.75
N LEU A 54 25.66 6.90 7.58
CA LEU A 54 24.81 8.09 7.50
C LEU A 54 25.52 9.21 6.75
N ASP A 55 24.78 9.90 5.88
CA ASP A 55 25.22 11.12 5.20
C ASP A 55 24.06 12.12 5.07
N GLY A 56 24.35 13.40 4.86
CA GLY A 56 23.34 14.45 4.79
C GLY A 56 22.73 14.81 6.16
N SER A 57 21.78 15.74 6.14
CA SER A 57 21.20 16.32 7.37
C SER A 57 19.72 16.67 7.27
N ASP A 58 19.14 16.69 6.07
CA ASP A 58 17.73 17.04 5.92
C ASP A 58 16.83 15.84 6.26
N ALA A 59 16.33 15.82 7.50
CA ALA A 59 15.40 14.83 8.00
C ALA A 59 14.02 14.88 7.30
N ALA A 60 13.66 15.97 6.61
CA ALA A 60 12.40 16.03 5.86
C ALA A 60 12.41 15.18 4.58
N SER A 61 13.61 14.83 4.08
CA SER A 61 13.82 13.98 2.91
C SER A 61 14.78 12.84 3.26
N ILE A 62 14.24 11.69 3.66
CA ILE A 62 15.01 10.50 4.03
C ILE A 62 15.23 9.60 2.81
N ARG A 63 16.44 9.08 2.65
CA ARG A 63 16.79 8.11 1.60
C ARG A 63 17.46 6.88 2.19
N PHE A 64 16.99 5.69 1.82
CA PHE A 64 17.66 4.42 2.10
C PHE A 64 18.34 3.94 0.82
N GLU A 65 19.66 4.02 0.79
CA GLU A 65 20.48 3.47 -0.30
C GLU A 65 20.74 1.99 -0.01
N GLY A 66 19.98 1.12 -0.68
CA GLY A 66 19.98 -0.32 -0.47
C GLY A 66 18.85 -0.77 0.46
N GLY A 67 17.91 -1.52 -0.10
CA GLY A 67 16.77 -2.14 0.59
C GLY A 67 17.05 -3.56 1.08
N SER A 68 16.11 -4.11 1.84
CA SER A 68 16.11 -5.49 2.35
C SER A 68 14.70 -5.91 2.73
N ASP A 69 14.35 -7.17 2.49
CA ASP A 69 13.09 -7.76 2.98
C ASP A 69 13.03 -7.84 4.52
N ARG A 70 14.13 -7.57 5.22
CA ARG A 70 14.26 -7.50 6.68
C ARG A 70 13.97 -6.12 7.26
N PHE A 71 13.77 -5.10 6.42
CA PHE A 71 13.48 -3.74 6.87
C PHE A 71 11.99 -3.51 7.13
N ASP A 72 11.55 -3.78 8.36
CA ASP A 72 10.15 -3.61 8.72
C ASP A 72 9.80 -2.17 9.12
N ARG A 73 8.51 -1.85 8.96
CA ARG A 73 7.88 -0.65 9.54
C ARG A 73 8.49 0.67 9.06
N ILE A 74 9.18 0.67 7.91
CA ILE A 74 9.63 1.90 7.24
C ILE A 74 8.42 2.82 7.04
N GLY A 75 8.56 4.08 7.46
CA GLY A 75 7.49 5.08 7.32
C GLY A 75 6.23 4.78 8.13
N GLU A 76 6.32 3.93 9.16
CA GLU A 76 5.20 3.73 10.07
C GLU A 76 4.86 5.03 10.80
N ALA A 77 3.58 5.41 10.76
CA ALA A 77 3.04 6.67 11.28
C ALA A 77 3.65 7.94 10.66
N LEU A 78 4.17 7.87 9.43
CA LEU A 78 4.62 9.03 8.67
C LEU A 78 3.47 10.05 8.51
N ASP A 79 3.71 11.30 8.91
CA ASP A 79 2.72 12.39 8.92
C ASP A 79 3.07 13.55 7.97
N GLY A 80 4.30 13.58 7.45
CA GLY A 80 4.80 14.55 6.48
C GLY A 80 6.20 14.21 5.99
N GLY A 81 6.73 14.99 5.04
CA GLY A 81 8.03 14.75 4.43
C GLY A 81 8.04 13.57 3.44
N GLU A 82 9.24 13.16 3.06
CA GLU A 82 9.46 12.14 2.02
C GLU A 82 10.44 11.07 2.51
N ILE A 83 10.14 9.82 2.19
CA ILE A 83 11.03 8.68 2.38
C ILE A 83 11.17 7.94 1.03
N HIS A 84 12.41 7.73 0.60
CA HIS A 84 12.74 6.93 -0.57
C HIS A 84 13.57 5.71 -0.17
N VAL A 85 13.20 4.52 -0.67
CA VAL A 85 13.92 3.27 -0.44
C VAL A 85 14.34 2.67 -1.77
N GLU A 86 15.66 2.53 -1.96
CA GLU A 86 16.26 1.90 -3.12
C GLU A 86 16.41 0.39 -2.92
N GLY A 87 15.42 -0.38 -3.35
CA GLY A 87 15.37 -1.84 -3.22
C GLY A 87 14.11 -2.31 -2.50
N ASP A 88 14.16 -3.51 -1.95
CA ASP A 88 13.04 -4.13 -1.26
C ASP A 88 12.85 -3.57 0.17
N ALA A 89 11.65 -3.75 0.72
CA ALA A 89 11.36 -3.47 2.12
C ALA A 89 10.51 -4.59 2.73
N GLY A 90 10.54 -4.69 4.06
CA GLY A 90 9.86 -5.71 4.83
C GLY A 90 8.37 -5.45 5.03
N TRP A 91 7.86 -5.87 6.19
CA TRP A 91 6.45 -5.81 6.54
C TRP A 91 6.05 -4.44 7.04
N ARG A 92 4.76 -4.09 6.88
CA ARG A 92 4.14 -2.89 7.46
C ARG A 92 4.75 -1.55 6.99
N VAL A 93 5.32 -1.53 5.80
CA VAL A 93 5.76 -0.29 5.14
C VAL A 93 4.60 0.69 5.05
N GLY A 94 4.78 1.93 5.52
CA GLY A 94 3.75 2.97 5.50
C GLY A 94 2.52 2.67 6.37
N ARG A 95 2.64 1.76 7.35
CA ARG A 95 1.55 1.48 8.28
C ARG A 95 1.16 2.77 9.04
N LEU A 96 -0.13 3.01 9.25
CA LEU A 96 -0.65 4.18 9.97
C LEU A 96 -0.19 5.55 9.42
N MET A 97 0.31 5.60 8.18
CA MET A 97 0.70 6.84 7.51
C MET A 97 -0.50 7.81 7.41
N GLN A 98 -0.28 9.07 7.76
CA GLN A 98 -1.27 10.14 7.82
C GLN A 98 -1.02 11.21 6.74
N GLY A 99 0.22 11.34 6.30
CA GLY A 99 0.65 12.34 5.31
C GLY A 99 2.04 12.02 4.77
N GLY A 100 2.55 12.89 3.90
CA GLY A 100 3.87 12.71 3.27
C GLY A 100 3.87 11.73 2.10
N ARG A 101 5.08 11.34 1.67
CA ARG A 101 5.32 10.44 0.55
C ARG A 101 6.30 9.34 0.92
N LEU A 102 5.96 8.10 0.58
CA LEU A 102 6.83 6.95 0.78
C LEU A 102 6.97 6.21 -0.55
N THR A 103 8.19 6.13 -1.08
CA THR A 103 8.48 5.45 -2.35
C THR A 103 9.46 4.31 -2.09
N VAL A 104 9.11 3.11 -2.52
CA VAL A 104 9.99 1.92 -2.50
C VAL A 104 10.17 1.45 -3.93
N SER A 105 11.40 1.37 -4.43
CA SER A 105 11.65 0.97 -5.82
C SER A 105 11.48 -0.54 -6.04
N GLY A 106 11.70 -1.36 -5.02
CA GLY A 106 11.51 -2.81 -5.04
C GLY A 106 10.15 -3.28 -4.53
N SER A 107 10.12 -4.52 -4.04
CA SER A 107 8.94 -5.16 -3.46
C SER A 107 8.82 -4.88 -1.96
N VAL A 108 7.60 -4.96 -1.44
CA VAL A 108 7.31 -4.82 -0.01
C VAL A 108 6.63 -6.07 0.56
N GLY A 109 6.89 -6.34 1.83
CA GLY A 109 6.26 -7.42 2.57
C GLY A 109 4.76 -7.19 2.85
N GLY A 110 4.20 -8.05 3.71
CA GLY A 110 2.78 -7.99 4.06
C GLY A 110 2.40 -6.73 4.84
N LEU A 111 1.11 -6.38 4.80
CA LEU A 111 0.50 -5.26 5.55
C LEU A 111 1.04 -3.87 5.19
N ALA A 112 1.63 -3.68 4.01
CA ALA A 112 1.97 -2.34 3.53
C ALA A 112 0.72 -1.44 3.47
N GLY A 113 0.84 -0.18 3.90
CA GLY A 113 -0.27 0.78 3.98
C GLY A 113 -1.39 0.40 4.97
N SER A 114 -1.16 -0.57 5.85
CA SER A 114 -2.16 -0.99 6.84
C SER A 114 -2.54 0.17 7.76
N GLY A 115 -3.83 0.49 7.86
CA GLY A 115 -4.30 1.60 8.70
C GLY A 115 -3.96 3.01 8.20
N MET A 116 -3.39 3.14 6.99
CA MET A 116 -3.09 4.43 6.36
C MET A 116 -4.34 5.31 6.26
N SER A 117 -4.22 6.59 6.59
CA SER A 117 -5.30 7.57 6.62
C SER A 117 -5.09 8.77 5.70
N GLY A 118 -3.87 8.96 5.21
CA GLY A 118 -3.51 9.98 4.23
C GLY A 118 -2.09 9.77 3.69
N GLY A 119 -1.65 10.66 2.79
CA GLY A 119 -0.37 10.56 2.09
C GLY A 119 -0.40 9.66 0.85
N PHE A 120 0.78 9.43 0.27
CA PHE A 120 0.98 8.62 -0.93
C PHE A 120 2.08 7.57 -0.73
N LEU A 121 1.75 6.30 -1.05
CA LEU A 121 2.68 5.17 -1.03
C LEU A 121 2.86 4.61 -2.44
N SER A 122 4.08 4.65 -2.96
CA SER A 122 4.45 4.06 -4.25
C SER A 122 5.38 2.87 -4.07
N ILE A 123 5.01 1.72 -4.65
CA ILE A 123 5.76 0.47 -4.61
C ILE A 123 6.08 0.09 -6.06
N GLY A 124 7.35 0.03 -6.43
CA GLY A 124 7.79 -0.30 -7.79
C GLY A 124 7.60 -1.78 -8.13
N GLY A 125 7.86 -2.67 -7.16
CA GLY A 125 7.72 -4.12 -7.30
C GLY A 125 6.36 -4.64 -6.81
N ASN A 126 6.40 -5.81 -6.17
CA ASN A 126 5.20 -6.48 -5.66
C ASN A 126 4.87 -6.04 -4.23
N ALA A 127 3.59 -6.08 -3.88
CA ALA A 127 3.13 -5.97 -2.51
C ALA A 127 2.75 -7.35 -1.94
N GLY A 128 3.15 -7.63 -0.71
CA GLY A 128 2.76 -8.84 -0.01
C GLY A 128 1.26 -8.91 0.31
N GLN A 129 0.89 -9.89 1.13
CA GLN A 129 -0.49 -10.09 1.58
C GLN A 129 -1.03 -8.90 2.38
N ARG A 130 -2.35 -8.69 2.29
CA ARG A 130 -3.09 -7.68 3.05
C ARG A 130 -2.59 -6.24 2.84
N LEU A 131 -2.21 -5.90 1.61
CA LEU A 131 -1.98 -4.50 1.20
C LEU A 131 -3.18 -3.62 1.59
N GLY A 132 -2.97 -2.56 2.36
CA GLY A 132 -4.02 -1.70 2.89
C GLY A 132 -5.00 -2.40 3.84
N GLY A 133 -4.72 -3.63 4.26
CA GLY A 133 -5.58 -4.44 5.13
C GLY A 133 -5.33 -4.20 6.63
N PRO A 134 -6.22 -4.68 7.52
CA PRO A 134 -6.05 -4.59 8.96
C PRO A 134 -5.08 -5.63 9.51
N MET A 135 -4.47 -5.31 10.65
CA MET A 135 -3.86 -6.33 11.51
C MET A 135 -4.94 -7.21 12.19
N PRO A 136 -4.56 -8.39 12.71
CA PRO A 136 -5.44 -9.17 13.56
C PRO A 136 -6.03 -8.32 14.71
N GLY A 137 -7.34 -8.44 14.93
CA GLY A 137 -8.06 -7.65 15.94
C GLY A 137 -8.54 -6.27 15.46
N GLU A 138 -8.03 -5.73 14.35
CA GLU A 138 -8.45 -4.41 13.87
C GLU A 138 -9.74 -4.47 13.02
N MET A 139 -10.57 -3.43 13.20
CA MET A 139 -11.90 -3.34 12.58
C MET A 139 -11.90 -2.66 11.20
N ALA A 140 -10.79 -2.04 10.80
CA ALA A 140 -10.63 -1.39 9.50
C ALA A 140 -9.17 -1.44 9.06
N GLY A 141 -8.95 -1.64 7.76
CA GLY A 141 -7.64 -1.46 7.12
C GLY A 141 -7.39 0.02 6.81
N MET A 142 -7.07 0.33 5.56
CA MET A 142 -6.86 1.70 5.05
C MET A 142 -8.12 2.57 5.20
N ARG A 143 -7.92 3.80 5.65
CA ARG A 143 -8.92 4.82 5.99
C ARG A 143 -8.77 6.12 5.18
N GLY A 144 -7.82 6.18 4.25
CA GLY A 144 -7.56 7.31 3.37
C GLY A 144 -6.15 7.23 2.76
N GLY A 145 -5.81 8.20 1.92
CA GLY A 145 -4.57 8.19 1.13
C GLY A 145 -4.68 7.43 -0.18
N ALA A 146 -3.55 7.29 -0.87
CA ALA A 146 -3.43 6.58 -2.13
C ALA A 146 -2.21 5.65 -2.14
N ILE A 147 -2.39 4.44 -2.69
CA ILE A 147 -1.32 3.44 -2.83
C ILE A 147 -1.22 3.03 -4.31
N ARG A 148 -0.01 3.07 -4.88
CA ARG A 148 0.31 2.55 -6.21
C ARG A 148 1.27 1.38 -6.10
N VAL A 149 0.97 0.28 -6.81
CA VAL A 149 1.83 -0.90 -6.92
C VAL A 149 2.11 -1.18 -8.39
N GLY A 150 3.40 -1.17 -8.77
CA GLY A 150 3.86 -1.44 -10.13
C GLY A 150 3.82 -2.92 -10.51
N GLY A 151 3.89 -3.83 -9.54
CA GLY A 151 3.71 -5.26 -9.72
C GLY A 151 2.34 -5.77 -9.27
N SER A 152 2.32 -6.96 -8.68
CA SER A 152 1.13 -7.65 -8.16
C SER A 152 0.96 -7.44 -6.64
N ALA A 153 -0.25 -7.67 -6.13
CA ALA A 153 -0.51 -7.69 -4.69
C ALA A 153 -0.94 -9.07 -4.20
N GLY A 154 -0.47 -9.48 -3.02
CA GLY A 154 -0.81 -10.77 -2.43
C GLY A 154 -2.26 -10.92 -1.99
N SER A 155 -2.54 -12.00 -1.24
CA SER A 155 -3.90 -12.32 -0.79
C SER A 155 -4.51 -11.21 0.06
N ARG A 156 -5.81 -11.01 -0.08
CA ARG A 156 -6.65 -10.13 0.75
C ARG A 156 -6.19 -8.67 0.72
N ALA A 157 -5.67 -8.20 -0.42
CA ALA A 157 -5.46 -6.78 -0.67
C ALA A 157 -6.77 -6.00 -0.46
N ALA A 158 -6.69 -4.79 0.10
CA ALA A 158 -7.83 -3.96 0.48
C ALA A 158 -8.85 -4.60 1.45
N ASP A 159 -8.45 -5.63 2.21
CA ASP A 159 -9.32 -6.24 3.22
C ASP A 159 -9.79 -5.19 4.24
N ARG A 160 -11.11 -5.13 4.52
CA ARG A 160 -11.72 -4.11 5.39
C ARG A 160 -11.30 -2.66 5.10
N MET A 161 -10.92 -2.34 3.86
CA MET A 161 -10.66 -0.96 3.45
C MET A 161 -11.91 -0.11 3.69
N ARG A 162 -11.73 1.09 4.25
CA ARG A 162 -12.81 2.01 4.63
C ARG A 162 -12.84 3.27 3.76
N ARG A 163 -11.70 3.71 3.23
CA ARG A 163 -11.55 4.89 2.35
C ARG A 163 -10.15 4.86 1.74
N GLY A 164 -9.97 5.62 0.65
CA GLY A 164 -8.73 5.74 -0.09
C GLY A 164 -8.84 5.06 -1.45
N THR A 165 -7.72 5.06 -2.18
CA THR A 165 -7.60 4.40 -3.49
C THR A 165 -6.35 3.55 -3.52
N ILE A 166 -6.48 2.29 -3.92
CA ILE A 166 -5.36 1.39 -4.19
C ILE A 166 -5.39 1.05 -5.68
N MET A 167 -4.27 1.25 -6.36
CA MET A 167 -4.05 0.81 -7.75
C MET A 167 -2.93 -0.21 -7.77
N VAL A 168 -3.18 -1.34 -8.44
CA VAL A 168 -2.22 -2.42 -8.68
C VAL A 168 -2.14 -2.66 -10.18
N ALA A 169 -0.95 -2.54 -10.78
CA ALA A 169 -0.79 -2.75 -12.20
C ALA A 169 -0.93 -4.24 -12.59
N GLY A 170 -0.44 -5.14 -11.72
CA GLY A 170 -0.47 -6.59 -11.91
C GLY A 170 -1.71 -7.29 -11.36
N GLU A 171 -1.52 -8.55 -10.97
CA GLU A 171 -2.57 -9.43 -10.45
C GLU A 171 -2.89 -9.14 -8.98
N LEU A 172 -4.09 -9.58 -8.57
CA LEU A 172 -4.47 -9.64 -7.17
C LEU A 172 -4.55 -11.11 -6.73
N GLY A 173 -3.91 -11.41 -5.59
CA GLY A 173 -4.08 -12.67 -4.90
C GLY A 173 -5.51 -12.90 -4.38
N GLU A 174 -5.71 -14.02 -3.70
CA GLU A 174 -7.03 -14.48 -3.27
C GLU A 174 -7.81 -13.46 -2.43
N ASP A 175 -9.10 -13.30 -2.73
CA ASP A 175 -10.07 -12.57 -1.90
C ASP A 175 -9.72 -11.08 -1.67
N ALA A 176 -9.22 -10.41 -2.71
CA ALA A 176 -9.03 -8.96 -2.71
C ALA A 176 -10.36 -8.21 -2.50
N GLY A 177 -10.33 -7.07 -1.80
CA GLY A 177 -11.53 -6.34 -1.40
C GLY A 177 -12.41 -7.09 -0.41
N SER A 178 -11.94 -8.20 0.20
CA SER A 178 -12.76 -8.94 1.16
C SER A 178 -13.14 -8.06 2.35
N ARG A 179 -14.40 -8.15 2.77
CA ARG A 179 -14.95 -7.38 3.89
C ARG A 179 -14.80 -5.85 3.73
N MET A 180 -14.59 -5.35 2.51
CA MET A 180 -14.42 -3.94 2.22
C MET A 180 -15.62 -3.14 2.76
N ILE A 181 -15.33 -2.05 3.46
CA ILE A 181 -16.31 -1.16 4.08
C ILE A 181 -16.70 -0.03 3.12
N ALA A 182 -15.72 0.49 2.37
CA ALA A 182 -15.80 1.46 1.28
C ALA A 182 -14.40 1.72 0.70
N GLY A 183 -14.27 2.57 -0.32
CA GLY A 183 -13.00 2.88 -1.01
C GLY A 183 -12.96 2.27 -2.40
N THR A 184 -11.81 2.43 -3.07
CA THR A 184 -11.62 2.00 -4.46
C THR A 184 -10.36 1.14 -4.59
N LEU A 185 -10.49 -0.03 -5.20
CA LEU A 185 -9.37 -0.90 -5.59
C LEU A 185 -9.41 -1.10 -7.12
N ILE A 186 -8.30 -0.81 -7.78
CA ILE A 186 -8.14 -0.95 -9.23
C ILE A 186 -7.02 -1.96 -9.49
N ALA A 187 -7.25 -2.92 -10.38
CA ALA A 187 -6.25 -3.90 -10.79
C ALA A 187 -6.20 -4.07 -12.30
N GLY A 188 -4.98 -4.16 -12.85
CA GLY A 188 -4.75 -4.44 -14.27
C GLY A 188 -4.83 -5.93 -14.61
N GLY A 189 -4.35 -6.81 -13.73
CA GLY A 189 -4.38 -8.25 -13.90
C GLY A 189 -5.63 -8.93 -13.34
N ILE A 190 -5.66 -10.26 -13.42
CA ILE A 190 -6.74 -11.09 -12.88
C ILE A 190 -6.78 -11.00 -11.34
N ALA A 191 -7.99 -11.03 -10.77
CA ALA A 191 -8.22 -11.15 -9.34
C ALA A 191 -8.63 -12.57 -8.95
N ARG A 192 -7.81 -13.23 -8.12
CA ARG A 192 -7.96 -14.64 -7.73
C ARG A 192 -8.96 -14.85 -6.59
N GLY A 193 -9.46 -16.08 -6.44
CA GLY A 193 -10.38 -16.46 -5.37
C GLY A 193 -11.77 -15.83 -5.54
N THR A 194 -12.29 -15.16 -4.50
CA THR A 194 -13.60 -14.47 -4.57
C THR A 194 -13.46 -13.00 -4.19
N PRO A 195 -13.05 -12.14 -5.15
CA PRO A 195 -12.95 -10.71 -4.93
C PRO A 195 -14.25 -10.11 -4.38
N GLY A 196 -14.15 -9.18 -3.45
CA GLY A 196 -15.31 -8.52 -2.85
C GLY A 196 -16.12 -9.37 -1.87
N ARG A 197 -15.69 -10.60 -1.52
CA ARG A 197 -16.38 -11.43 -0.51
C ARG A 197 -16.69 -10.64 0.76
N LEU A 198 -17.97 -10.57 1.14
CA LEU A 198 -18.50 -9.81 2.28
C LEU A 198 -18.27 -8.28 2.20
N MET A 199 -18.08 -7.71 1.01
CA MET A 199 -17.97 -6.26 0.84
C MET A 199 -19.31 -5.56 1.11
N LYS A 200 -19.28 -4.50 1.92
CA LYS A 200 -20.45 -3.70 2.28
C LYS A 200 -20.73 -2.62 1.23
N ARG A 201 -19.68 -1.91 0.83
CA ARG A 201 -19.64 -0.83 -0.17
C ARG A 201 -18.27 -0.83 -0.83
N GLY A 202 -18.05 0.12 -1.73
CA GLY A 202 -16.78 0.35 -2.40
C GLY A 202 -16.80 -0.20 -3.81
N THR A 203 -15.76 0.14 -4.56
CA THR A 203 -15.68 -0.09 -6.00
C THR A 203 -14.43 -0.90 -6.30
N LEU A 204 -14.60 -2.06 -6.91
CA LEU A 204 -13.51 -2.86 -7.48
C LEU A 204 -13.51 -2.70 -8.99
N ILE A 205 -12.42 -2.21 -9.60
CA ILE A 205 -12.25 -2.16 -11.06
C ILE A 205 -11.20 -3.22 -11.42
N LEU A 206 -11.65 -4.33 -12.01
CA LEU A 206 -10.82 -5.51 -12.24
C LEU A 206 -10.63 -5.71 -13.74
N CYS A 207 -9.61 -5.05 -14.31
CA CYS A 207 -9.42 -4.96 -15.77
C CYS A 207 -8.98 -6.29 -16.38
N GLY A 208 -8.30 -7.16 -15.61
CA GLY A 208 -7.99 -8.53 -16.02
C GLY A 208 -9.07 -9.55 -15.65
N GLY A 209 -10.23 -9.10 -15.16
CA GLY A 209 -11.33 -9.95 -14.73
C GLY A 209 -11.17 -10.53 -13.33
N ALA A 210 -12.14 -11.36 -12.94
CA ALA A 210 -12.15 -12.10 -11.67
C ALA A 210 -12.21 -13.60 -11.97
N GLU A 211 -11.43 -14.40 -11.23
CA GLU A 211 -11.45 -15.86 -11.34
C GLU A 211 -12.85 -16.43 -11.04
N ARG A 212 -13.51 -15.89 -10.01
CA ARG A 212 -14.85 -16.30 -9.63
C ARG A 212 -15.59 -15.15 -8.94
N LEU A 213 -16.88 -15.01 -9.25
CA LEU A 213 -17.80 -14.16 -8.50
C LEU A 213 -18.51 -14.98 -7.42
N GLY A 214 -18.75 -14.38 -6.26
CA GLY A 214 -19.55 -15.02 -5.21
C GLY A 214 -21.01 -15.20 -5.67
N PRO A 215 -21.74 -16.21 -5.16
CA PRO A 215 -23.13 -16.46 -5.57
C PRO A 215 -24.12 -15.35 -5.15
N THR A 216 -23.66 -14.44 -4.29
CA THR A 216 -24.41 -13.28 -3.78
C THR A 216 -24.05 -11.97 -4.50
N PHE A 217 -23.37 -12.08 -5.64
CA PHE A 217 -23.15 -10.99 -6.58
C PHE A 217 -24.09 -11.13 -7.77
N LEU A 218 -24.73 -10.03 -8.15
CA LEU A 218 -25.72 -9.96 -9.21
C LEU A 218 -25.15 -9.21 -10.40
N ASP A 219 -25.22 -9.83 -11.57
CA ASP A 219 -24.88 -9.19 -12.81
C ASP A 219 -25.91 -8.10 -13.15
N ASN A 220 -25.44 -6.89 -13.41
CA ASN A 220 -26.27 -5.75 -13.78
C ASN A 220 -26.06 -5.34 -15.25
N GLY A 221 -25.29 -6.13 -16.02
CA GLY A 221 -25.01 -5.90 -17.42
C GLY A 221 -23.96 -4.82 -17.69
N PRO A 222 -23.73 -4.50 -18.98
CA PRO A 222 -22.87 -3.40 -19.39
C PRO A 222 -23.38 -2.06 -18.87
N ALA A 223 -22.48 -1.25 -18.32
CA ALA A 223 -22.80 0.05 -17.74
C ALA A 223 -21.85 1.13 -18.29
N ASP A 224 -22.41 2.09 -19.01
CA ASP A 224 -21.73 3.34 -19.39
C ASP A 224 -22.02 4.40 -18.33
N LEU A 225 -21.18 4.46 -17.30
CA LEU A 225 -21.37 5.36 -16.16
C LEU A 225 -20.37 6.51 -16.23
N LEU A 226 -20.88 7.75 -16.16
CA LEU A 226 -20.06 8.97 -16.13
C LEU A 226 -18.96 8.92 -15.07
N ILE A 227 -19.23 8.31 -13.92
CA ILE A 227 -18.26 8.20 -12.83
C ILE A 227 -16.99 7.45 -13.24
N LEU A 228 -17.06 6.46 -14.14
CA LEU A 228 -15.88 5.73 -14.62
C LEU A 228 -14.97 6.67 -15.42
N ARG A 229 -15.54 7.51 -16.29
CA ARG A 229 -14.80 8.51 -17.07
C ARG A 229 -14.16 9.57 -16.19
N VAL A 230 -14.91 10.05 -15.18
CA VAL A 230 -14.37 11.00 -14.18
C VAL A 230 -13.23 10.37 -13.40
N MET A 231 -13.40 9.14 -12.89
CA MET A 231 -12.35 8.43 -12.16
C MET A 231 -11.09 8.23 -13.00
N ALA A 232 -11.21 7.74 -14.24
CA ALA A 232 -10.06 7.54 -15.11
C ALA A 232 -9.29 8.84 -15.35
N ARG A 233 -9.99 9.94 -15.67
CA ARG A 233 -9.38 11.25 -15.91
C ARG A 233 -8.66 11.79 -14.67
N GLU A 234 -9.35 11.86 -13.54
CA GLU A 234 -8.81 12.46 -12.31
C GLU A 234 -7.64 11.65 -11.76
N LEU A 235 -7.74 10.31 -11.78
CA LEU A 235 -6.68 9.44 -11.28
C LEU A 235 -5.46 9.41 -12.21
N ALA A 236 -5.65 9.60 -13.53
CA ALA A 236 -4.56 9.64 -14.52
C ALA A 236 -3.79 10.97 -14.49
N ALA A 237 -4.45 12.06 -14.07
CA ALA A 237 -3.78 13.34 -13.82
C ALA A 237 -2.98 13.35 -12.51
N GLY A 238 -3.23 12.37 -11.63
CA GLY A 238 -2.59 12.24 -10.33
C GLY A 238 -1.48 11.20 -10.28
N GLU A 239 -1.11 10.83 -9.05
CA GLU A 239 0.07 10.02 -8.76
C GLU A 239 -0.13 8.52 -8.93
N LEU A 240 -1.37 8.11 -9.17
CA LEU A 240 -1.75 6.72 -9.41
C LEU A 240 -1.51 6.31 -10.87
N ALA A 241 -1.15 7.24 -11.75
CA ALA A 241 -0.82 6.97 -13.14
C ALA A 241 0.44 6.07 -13.28
N PRO A 242 0.53 5.27 -14.36
CA PRO A 242 -0.49 5.06 -15.40
C PRO A 242 -1.60 4.12 -14.92
N LEU A 243 -2.86 4.36 -15.27
CA LEU A 243 -3.99 3.51 -14.86
C LEU A 243 -4.25 2.35 -15.84
N PRO A 244 -4.81 1.22 -15.37
CA PRO A 244 -5.16 0.10 -16.23
C PRO A 244 -6.55 0.21 -16.89
N PHE A 245 -7.27 1.33 -16.72
CA PHE A 245 -8.56 1.58 -17.36
C PHE A 245 -8.69 3.05 -17.80
N ASP A 246 -9.49 3.29 -18.82
CA ASP A 246 -9.66 4.59 -19.50
C ASP A 246 -11.06 5.21 -19.30
N GLY A 247 -11.93 4.52 -18.55
CA GLY A 247 -13.31 4.95 -18.30
C GLY A 247 -14.31 4.51 -19.37
N ALA A 248 -13.92 3.62 -20.28
CA ALA A 248 -14.83 2.94 -21.19
C ALA A 248 -15.95 2.18 -20.42
N PRO A 249 -17.09 1.87 -21.08
CA PRO A 249 -18.14 1.06 -20.49
C PRO A 249 -17.61 -0.28 -19.96
N MET A 250 -18.09 -0.70 -18.79
CA MET A 250 -17.69 -1.94 -18.13
C MET A 250 -18.92 -2.73 -17.70
N ARG A 251 -18.81 -4.06 -17.59
CA ARG A 251 -19.87 -4.90 -17.02
C ARG A 251 -19.90 -4.71 -15.51
N ARG A 252 -21.04 -4.30 -14.97
CA ARG A 252 -21.23 -4.03 -13.54
C ARG A 252 -21.82 -5.24 -12.84
N ILE A 253 -21.20 -5.63 -11.74
CA ILE A 253 -21.67 -6.67 -10.83
C ILE A 253 -21.95 -6.02 -9.47
N GLY A 254 -23.20 -6.04 -9.01
CA GLY A 254 -23.62 -5.48 -7.72
C GLY A 254 -23.60 -6.53 -6.61
N GLY A 255 -23.14 -6.17 -5.41
CA GLY A 255 -23.07 -7.09 -4.28
C GLY A 255 -22.32 -6.50 -3.09
N ASP A 256 -21.97 -7.23 -2.04
CA ASP A 256 -22.35 -8.60 -1.74
C ASP A 256 -23.71 -8.60 -1.01
N THR A 257 -24.71 -9.31 -1.54
CA THR A 257 -26.05 -9.39 -0.94
C THR A 257 -26.10 -10.22 0.35
N ALA A 258 -25.03 -10.95 0.69
CA ALA A 258 -24.87 -11.57 2.01
C ALA A 258 -24.70 -10.53 3.14
N VAL A 259 -24.40 -9.27 2.79
CA VAL A 259 -24.23 -8.16 3.74
C VAL A 259 -25.11 -6.97 3.36
N LEU A 260 -24.54 -5.84 2.92
CA LEU A 260 -25.27 -4.60 2.64
C LEU A 260 -25.68 -4.47 1.16
N GLY A 261 -25.06 -5.21 0.24
CA GLY A 261 -25.39 -5.17 -1.19
C GLY A 261 -25.11 -3.85 -1.91
N LYS A 262 -24.26 -2.97 -1.35
CA LYS A 262 -23.93 -1.64 -1.91
C LYS A 262 -22.51 -1.53 -2.48
N GLY A 263 -21.80 -2.63 -2.56
CA GLY A 263 -20.54 -2.73 -3.28
C GLY A 263 -20.77 -2.97 -4.77
N GLU A 264 -19.74 -2.72 -5.56
CA GLU A 264 -19.77 -2.94 -6.99
C GLU A 264 -18.42 -3.40 -7.52
N ILE A 265 -18.46 -4.29 -8.50
CA ILE A 265 -17.31 -4.79 -9.23
C ILE A 265 -17.53 -4.46 -10.71
N PHE A 266 -16.54 -3.85 -11.34
CA PHE A 266 -16.51 -3.58 -12.77
C PHE A 266 -15.53 -4.55 -13.44
N LEU A 267 -16.02 -5.23 -14.47
CA LEU A 267 -15.28 -6.17 -15.30
C LEU A 267 -15.28 -5.66 -16.76
N PRO A 268 -14.32 -6.10 -17.60
CA PRO A 268 -14.40 -5.87 -19.04
C PRO A 268 -15.75 -6.37 -19.62
N VAL A 269 -16.24 -5.68 -20.66
CA VAL A 269 -17.47 -6.07 -21.39
C VAL A 269 -17.20 -7.27 -22.28
#